data_AF-A0A931XYD8-F1
#
_entry.id   AF-A0A931XYD8-F1
#
_cell.length_a   1.000
_cell.length_b   1.000
_cell.length_c   1.000
_cell.angle_alpha   90.00
_cell.angle_beta   90.00
_cell.angle_gamma   90.00
#
_symmetry.space_group_name_H-M   'P 1'
#
loop_
_entity.id
_entity.type
_entity.pdbx_description
1 polymer ?
#
loop_
_entity_poly.entity_id
_entity_poly.type
_entity_poly.pdbx_seq_one_letter_code
_entity_poly.pdbx_strand_id
1 'polypeptide(L)' 'MLQEIKDEAARLDRSLSWVVQRAWKIARLEIRKLPSVNEIASGEEDDEG' A
#
# COMPACT_ATOMS: atom_id res chain seq x y z
N MET A 1 1.36 -11.50 -8.14
CA MET A 1 1.93 -10.85 -6.94
C MET A 1 3.05 -11.64 -6.24
N LEU A 2 2.81 -12.74 -5.51
CA LEU A 2 3.89 -13.42 -4.77
C LEU A 2 4.98 -14.00 -5.69
N GLN A 3 4.58 -14.58 -6.83
CA GLN A 3 5.54 -15.10 -7.82
C GLN A 3 6.37 -13.97 -8.44
N GLU A 4 5.73 -12.88 -8.87
CA GLU A 4 6.43 -11.69 -9.39
C GLU A 4 7.47 -11.13 -8.40
N ILE A 5 7.15 -11.06 -7.10
CA ILE A 5 8.09 -10.56 -6.08
C ILE A 5 9.26 -11.54 -5.91
N LYS A 6 9.04 -12.86 -6.01
CA LYS A 6 10.11 -13.87 -5.98
C LYS A 6 11.01 -13.76 -7.20
N ASP A 7 10.42 -13.60 -8.38
CA ASP A 7 11.17 -13.46 -9.64
C ASP A 7 12.02 -12.19 -9.63
N GLU A 8 11.47 -11.08 -9.10
CA GLU A 8 12.19 -9.82 -8.97
C GLU A 8 13.30 -9.88 -7.91
N ALA A 9 13.09 -10.59 -6.79
CA ALA A 9 14.12 -10.85 -5.79
C ALA A 9 15.28 -11.66 -6.38
N ALA A 10 14.98 -12.70 -7.18
CA ALA A 10 15.97 -13.49 -7.89
C ALA A 10 16.72 -12.66 -8.94
N ARG A 11 16.01 -11.83 -9.73
CA ARG A 11 16.60 -10.95 -10.74
C ARG A 11 17.59 -9.94 -10.15
N LEU A 12 17.32 -9.46 -8.94
CA LEU A 12 18.12 -8.45 -8.25
C LEU A 12 19.22 -9.03 -7.35
N ASP A 13 19.30 -10.36 -7.19
CA ASP A 13 20.16 -11.03 -6.21
C ASP A 13 19.99 -10.45 -4.79
N ARG A 14 18.73 -10.36 -4.36
CA ARG A 14 18.31 -9.82 -3.07
C ARG A 14 17.24 -10.70 -2.44
N SER A 15 17.05 -10.55 -1.12
CA SER A 15 16.01 -11.26 -0.39
C SER A 15 14.61 -10.67 -0.68
N LEU A 16 13.56 -11.48 -0.52
CA LEU A 16 12.17 -11.00 -0.61
C LEU A 16 11.92 -9.82 0.34
N SER A 17 12.44 -9.89 1.57
CA SER A 17 12.31 -8.81 2.56
C SER A 17 12.89 -7.50 2.03
N TRP A 18 14.01 -7.53 1.31
CA TRP A 18 14.59 -6.34 0.71
C TRP A 18 13.65 -5.72 -0.34
N VAL A 19 13.07 -6.54 -1.21
CA VAL A 19 12.14 -6.07 -2.25
C VAL A 19 10.89 -5.45 -1.63
N VAL A 20 10.30 -6.10 -0.63
CA VAL A 20 9.12 -5.58 0.08
C VAL A 20 9.44 -4.27 0.82
N GLN A 21 10.58 -4.18 1.50
CA GLN A 21 11.02 -2.95 2.15
C GLN A 21 11.25 -1.83 1.13
N ARG A 22 11.82 -2.13 -0.03
CA ARG A 22 12.03 -1.16 -1.12
C ARG A 22 10.68 -0.67 -1.66
N ALA A 23 9.73 -1.56 -1.90
CA ALA A 23 8.38 -1.22 -2.33
C ALA A 23 7.65 -0.35 -1.31
N TRP A 24 7.72 -0.70 -0.02
CA TRP A 24 7.14 0.12 1.06
C TRP A 24 7.72 1.54 1.10
N LYS A 25 9.05 1.69 0.99
CA LYS A 25 9.69 3.01 0.98
C LYS A 25 9.20 3.90 -0.17
N ILE A 26 8.85 3.31 -1.31
CA ILE A 26 8.31 4.01 -2.48
C ILE A 26 6.82 4.34 -2.27
N ALA A 27 6.01 3.37 -1.87
CA ALA A 27 4.56 3.51 -1.80
C ALA A 27 4.04 4.24 -0.56
N ARG A 28 4.82 4.30 0.54
CA ARG A 28 4.36 4.81 1.84
C ARG A 28 3.76 6.22 1.80
N LEU A 29 4.23 7.10 0.92
CA LEU A 29 3.72 8.48 0.84
C LEU A 29 2.31 8.51 0.24
N GLU A 30 2.07 7.72 -0.81
CA GLU A 30 0.75 7.59 -1.42
C GLU A 30 -0.23 6.85 -0.51
N ILE A 31 0.24 5.76 0.14
CA ILE A 31 -0.58 5.00 1.11
C ILE A 31 -1.05 5.90 2.27
N ARG A 32 -0.21 6.85 2.71
CA ARG A 32 -0.56 7.80 3.79
C ARG A 32 -1.61 8.85 3.40
N LYS A 33 -1.88 9.04 2.10
CA LYS A 33 -2.96 9.93 1.64
C LYS A 33 -4.32 9.25 1.67
N LEU A 34 -4.34 7.92 1.77
CA LEU A 34 -5.59 7.18 1.86
C LEU A 34 -6.27 7.54 3.18
N PRO A 35 -7.56 7.88 3.16
CA PRO A 35 -8.30 8.14 4.38
C PRO A 35 -8.27 6.92 5.29
N SER A 36 -8.37 7.14 6.60
CA SER A 36 -8.58 6.03 7.52
C SER A 36 -9.87 5.31 7.15
N VAL A 37 -9.86 3.97 7.16
CA VAL A 37 -11.06 3.16 6.88
C VAL A 37 -12.24 3.55 7.79
N ASN A 38 -11.95 4.11 8.96
CA ASN A 38 -12.93 4.56 9.93
C ASN A 38 -13.48 5.99 9.67
N GLU A 39 -12.88 6.77 8.78
CA GLU A 39 -13.31 8.14 8.46
C GLU A 39 -14.31 8.22 7.31
N ILE A 40 -14.42 7.16 6.50
CA ILE A 40 -15.37 7.10 5.36
C ILE A 40 -16.82 6.92 5.84
N ALA A 41 -17.04 6.45 7.08
CA ALA A 41 -18.37 6.18 7.61
C ALA A 41 -19.07 7.40 8.26
N SER A 42 -18.38 8.54 8.40
CA SER A 42 -18.86 9.70 9.20
C SER A 42 -19.35 10.87 8.35
N GLY A 43 -19.87 10.62 7.15
CA GLY A 43 -20.23 11.68 6.19
C GLY A 43 -21.51 11.45 5.38
N GLU A 44 -22.38 10.52 5.80
CA GLU A 44 -23.73 10.36 5.25
C GLU A 44 -24.80 10.74 6.29
N GLU A 45 -24.62 11.87 6.98
CA GLU A 45 -25.71 12.57 7.66
C GLU A 45 -25.46 14.06 7.44
N ASP A 46 -26.08 14.63 6.40
CA ASP A 46 -26.55 16.02 6.32
C ASP A 46 -26.81 16.38 4.84
N ASP A 47 -28.07 16.22 4.41
CA ASP A 47 -28.86 17.18 3.60
C ASP A 47 -29.97 16.45 2.84
N GLU A 48 -31.18 16.40 3.41
CA GLU A 48 -32.45 16.53 2.67
C GLU A 48 -33.51 17.02 3.67
N GLY A 49 -33.88 18.30 3.53
CA GLY A 49 -34.94 18.97 4.29
C GLY A 49 -36.36 18.71 3.80
#